data_AF-A0A7Y1UT86-F1
#
_entry.id   AF-A0A7Y1UT86-F1
#
_cell.length_a   1.000
_cell.length_b   1.000
_cell.length_c   1.000
_cell.angle_alpha   90.00
_cell.angle_beta   90.00
_cell.angle_gamma   90.00
#
_symmetry.space_group_name_H-M   'P 1'
#
loop_
_entity.id
_entity.type
_entity.pdbx_description
1 polymer ?
#
loop_
_entity_poly.entity_id
_entity_poly.type
_entity_poly.pdbx_seq_one_letter_code
_entity_poly.pdbx_strand_id
1 'polypeptide(L)'
;MTPSDQCDPGWGKALRLTRPLGSARRSSRRAPDGITAARVVFLSFPAALILISVALLLIDPDFEVTTLPAVIVAAATATGLAGITIVNGRTLDCEDAATAYRTSMFLKTALAEVPVLAGFVLFFLDGTYLTFLLGVVISIPSFWLAAPRGADIDRRQQQLHDAGCMVDLWEALRLSAPHSN
;
A
#
# COMPACT_ATOMS: atom_id res chain seq x y z
N MET A 1 4.60 20.88 17.89
CA MET A 1 5.63 20.16 17.12
C MET A 1 5.89 18.88 17.88
N THR A 2 5.27 17.78 17.45
CA THR A 2 5.45 16.49 18.12
C THR A 2 6.80 15.91 17.74
N PRO A 3 7.41 15.02 18.55
CA PRO A 3 8.64 14.31 18.18
C PRO A 3 8.52 13.63 16.80
N SER A 4 7.32 13.20 16.41
CA SER A 4 7.03 12.59 15.11
C SER A 4 7.17 13.53 13.91
N ASP A 5 6.91 14.84 14.06
CA ASP A 5 7.10 15.83 12.97
C ASP A 5 8.58 15.98 12.58
N GLN A 6 9.48 15.81 13.53
CA GLN A 6 10.92 15.87 13.30
C GLN A 6 11.47 14.56 12.71
N CYS A 7 10.73 13.46 12.89
CA CYS A 7 11.10 12.13 12.42
C CYS A 7 10.47 11.71 11.08
N ASP A 8 9.41 12.38 10.60
CA ASP A 8 8.82 12.04 9.29
C ASP A 8 9.53 12.77 8.13
N PRO A 9 10.20 12.06 7.19
CA PRO A 9 10.78 12.67 5.99
C PRO A 9 9.75 13.25 5.00
N GLY A 10 8.45 13.01 5.24
CA GLY A 10 7.32 13.41 4.40
C GLY A 10 7.17 12.58 3.13
N TRP A 11 6.01 12.72 2.47
CA TRP A 11 5.72 12.05 1.19
C TRP A 11 6.49 12.65 0.01
N GLY A 12 6.92 13.90 0.11
CA GLY A 12 7.59 14.63 -0.97
C GLY A 12 8.92 14.01 -1.41
N LYS A 13 9.65 13.31 -0.54
CA LYS A 13 10.87 12.57 -0.92
C LYS A 13 10.54 11.30 -1.71
N ALA A 14 9.53 10.54 -1.28
CA ALA A 14 9.08 9.34 -1.97
C ALA A 14 8.56 9.67 -3.38
N LEU A 15 7.73 10.71 -3.52
CA LEU A 15 7.20 11.19 -4.81
C LEU A 15 8.28 11.66 -5.80
N ARG A 16 9.41 12.18 -5.31
CA ARG A 16 10.54 12.55 -6.18
C ARG A 16 11.29 11.33 -6.70
N LEU A 17 11.36 10.26 -5.91
CA LEU A 17 12.06 9.03 -6.26
C LEU A 17 11.26 8.16 -7.24
N THR A 18 9.93 8.28 -7.28
CA THR A 18 9.08 7.53 -8.20
C THR A 18 8.98 8.13 -9.61
N ARG A 19 9.55 9.32 -9.87
CA ARG A 19 9.54 9.92 -11.21
C ARG A 19 10.47 9.15 -12.15
N PRO A 20 9.96 8.52 -13.23
CA PRO A 20 10.79 7.87 -14.21
C PRO A 20 11.54 8.95 -15.01
N LEU A 21 12.82 8.70 -15.36
CA LEU A 21 13.56 9.36 -16.46
C LEU A 21 14.55 10.52 -16.18
N GLY A 22 15.17 10.70 -15.01
CA GLY A 22 16.34 11.64 -15.03
C GLY A 22 17.26 11.80 -13.84
N SER A 23 16.84 11.50 -12.60
CA SER A 23 17.63 11.87 -11.41
C SER A 23 18.31 10.71 -10.68
N ALA A 24 18.19 9.47 -11.19
CA ALA A 24 18.75 8.28 -10.54
C ALA A 24 20.28 8.33 -10.38
N ARG A 25 20.99 9.18 -11.13
CA ARG A 25 22.47 9.27 -11.09
C ARG A 25 23.06 10.07 -9.93
N ARG A 26 22.29 10.73 -9.07
CA ARG A 26 22.86 11.59 -8.00
C ARG A 26 22.48 11.27 -6.55
N SER A 27 21.62 10.28 -6.31
CA SER A 27 21.16 9.95 -4.94
C SER A 27 21.96 8.84 -4.24
N SER A 28 23.07 8.35 -4.81
CA SER A 28 23.74 7.11 -4.36
C SER A 28 24.74 7.26 -3.20
N ARG A 29 24.65 8.30 -2.36
CA ARG A 29 25.57 8.45 -1.20
C ARG A 29 24.93 8.26 0.16
N ARG A 30 23.60 8.15 0.26
CA ARG A 30 22.91 7.75 1.49
C ARG A 30 21.89 6.68 1.15
N ALA A 31 21.98 5.54 1.82
CA ALA A 31 20.95 4.50 1.75
C ALA A 31 19.59 5.15 2.06
N PRO A 32 18.55 4.94 1.22
CA PRO A 32 17.24 5.46 1.51
C PRO A 32 16.74 4.90 2.84
N ASP A 33 16.25 5.80 3.69
CA ASP A 33 15.55 5.46 4.94
C ASP A 33 14.47 4.41 4.65
N GLY A 34 14.38 3.36 5.47
CA GLY A 34 13.42 2.26 5.30
C GLY A 34 11.97 2.73 5.19
N ILE A 35 11.61 3.85 5.84
CA ILE A 35 10.29 4.47 5.73
C ILE A 35 10.05 5.05 4.33
N THR A 36 11.07 5.68 3.76
CA THR A 36 11.00 6.20 2.39
C THR A 36 10.91 5.06 1.39
N ALA A 37 11.67 3.98 1.59
CA ALA A 37 11.59 2.79 0.75
C ALA A 37 10.20 2.16 0.78
N ALA A 38 9.59 2.00 1.96
CA ALA A 38 8.23 1.48 2.11
C ALA A 38 7.19 2.35 1.38
N ARG A 39 7.31 3.68 1.45
CA ARG A 39 6.44 4.61 0.70
C ARG A 39 6.63 4.52 -0.81
N VAL A 40 7.87 4.35 -1.29
CA VAL A 40 8.16 4.15 -2.72
C VAL A 40 7.53 2.85 -3.22
N VAL A 41 7.67 1.77 -2.46
CA VAL A 41 7.03 0.49 -2.79
C VAL A 41 5.52 0.59 -2.74
N PHE A 42 4.94 1.28 -1.76
CA PHE A 42 3.51 1.55 -1.74
C PHE A 42 3.04 2.28 -3.01
N LEU A 43 3.77 3.31 -3.44
CA LEU A 43 3.43 4.10 -4.62
C LEU A 43 3.55 3.30 -5.94
N SER A 44 4.32 2.21 -5.99
CA SER A 44 4.39 1.39 -7.20
C SER A 44 3.09 0.65 -7.49
N PHE A 45 2.28 0.33 -6.47
CA PHE A 45 0.99 -0.35 -6.67
C PHE A 45 -0.02 0.55 -7.40
N PRO A 46 -0.39 1.76 -6.91
CA PRO A 46 -1.26 2.66 -7.67
C PRO A 46 -0.70 3.02 -9.05
N ALA A 47 0.63 3.17 -9.19
CA ALA A 47 1.25 3.42 -10.48
C ALA A 47 1.02 2.26 -11.47
N ALA A 48 1.15 1.02 -11.01
CA ALA A 48 0.83 -0.17 -11.82
C ALA A 48 -0.65 -0.19 -12.22
N LEU A 49 -1.56 0.16 -11.32
CA LEU A 49 -2.99 0.23 -11.63
C LEU A 49 -3.33 1.30 -12.67
N ILE A 50 -2.65 2.45 -12.64
CA ILE A 50 -2.79 3.48 -13.67
C ILE A 50 -2.32 2.93 -15.02
N LEU A 51 -1.19 2.23 -15.07
CA LEU A 51 -0.68 1.62 -16.30
C LEU A 51 -1.62 0.56 -16.85
N ILE A 52 -2.17 -0.31 -15.98
CA ILE A 52 -3.19 -1.29 -16.34
C ILE A 52 -4.43 -0.59 -16.91
N SER A 53 -4.89 0.48 -16.26
CA SER A 53 -6.04 1.27 -16.73
C SER A 53 -5.82 1.83 -18.14
N VAL A 54 -4.61 2.35 -18.39
CA VAL A 54 -4.22 2.86 -19.73
C VAL A 54 -4.18 1.73 -20.74
N ALA A 55 -3.64 0.56 -20.39
CA ALA A 55 -3.59 -0.59 -21.28
C ALA A 55 -5.00 -1.09 -21.66
N LEU A 56 -5.92 -1.15 -20.68
CA LEU A 56 -7.32 -1.54 -20.94
C LEU A 56 -8.07 -0.56 -21.83
N LEU A 57 -7.78 0.75 -21.74
CA LEU A 57 -8.37 1.75 -22.62
C LEU A 57 -7.97 1.60 -24.10
N LEU A 58 -6.92 0.84 -24.39
CA LEU A 58 -6.45 0.57 -25.76
C LEU A 58 -7.02 -0.73 -26.34
N ILE A 59 -7.79 -1.50 -25.55
CA ILE A 59 -8.39 -2.77 -25.96
C ILE A 59 -9.87 -2.52 -26.24
N ASP A 60 -10.31 -2.77 -27.47
CA ASP A 60 -11.74 -2.79 -27.82
C ASP A 60 -12.36 -4.14 -27.43
N PRO A 61 -13.34 -4.18 -26.52
CA PRO A 61 -13.96 -5.42 -26.08
C PRO A 61 -15.25 -5.73 -26.87
N ASP A 62 -15.31 -6.91 -27.49
CA ASP A 62 -16.52 -7.48 -28.10
C ASP A 62 -17.11 -8.57 -27.17
N PHE A 63 -17.82 -8.19 -26.11
CA PHE A 63 -18.42 -9.15 -25.17
C PHE A 63 -19.82 -8.71 -24.69
N GLU A 64 -20.67 -9.69 -24.34
CA GLU A 64 -22.03 -9.47 -23.83
C GLU A 64 -22.06 -9.23 -22.31
N VAL A 65 -22.84 -8.23 -21.88
CA VAL A 65 -22.96 -7.81 -20.48
C VAL A 65 -23.83 -8.79 -19.68
N THR A 66 -23.30 -9.32 -18.57
CA THR A 66 -24.07 -10.13 -17.59
C THR A 66 -24.09 -9.46 -16.22
N THR A 67 -25.02 -9.84 -15.33
CA THR A 67 -25.19 -9.22 -13.98
C THR A 67 -24.35 -9.88 -12.88
N LEU A 68 -23.74 -11.03 -13.15
CA LEU A 68 -22.81 -11.74 -12.26
C LEU A 68 -21.58 -10.92 -11.75
N PRO A 69 -20.99 -9.99 -12.53
CA PRO A 69 -19.76 -9.28 -12.16
C PRO A 69 -19.87 -8.45 -10.88
N ALA A 70 -21.01 -7.78 -10.66
CA ALA A 70 -21.20 -6.91 -9.50
C ALA A 70 -21.10 -7.68 -8.16
N VAL A 71 -21.61 -8.92 -8.12
CA VAL A 71 -21.55 -9.77 -6.92
C VAL A 71 -20.12 -10.17 -6.61
N ILE A 72 -19.33 -10.50 -7.64
CA ILE A 72 -17.92 -10.89 -7.50
C ILE A 72 -17.10 -9.70 -6.98
N VAL A 73 -17.29 -8.50 -7.52
CA VAL A 73 -16.58 -7.30 -7.02
C VAL A 73 -16.97 -6.99 -5.57
N ALA A 74 -18.26 -7.08 -5.23
CA ALA A 74 -18.72 -6.88 -3.86
C ALA A 74 -18.09 -7.90 -2.89
N ALA A 75 -18.01 -9.18 -3.27
CA ALA A 75 -17.38 -10.23 -2.47
C ALA A 75 -15.87 -9.97 -2.30
N ALA A 76 -15.15 -9.67 -3.39
CA ALA A 76 -13.73 -9.34 -3.37
C ALA A 76 -13.43 -8.13 -2.45
N THR A 77 -14.31 -7.14 -2.49
CA THR A 77 -14.26 -5.95 -1.62
C THR A 77 -14.42 -6.33 -0.16
N ALA A 78 -15.44 -7.12 0.17
CA ALA A 78 -15.68 -7.56 1.54
C ALA A 78 -14.47 -8.35 2.08
N THR A 79 -13.90 -9.25 1.27
CA THR A 79 -12.70 -10.01 1.64
C THR A 79 -11.48 -9.12 1.87
N GLY A 80 -11.23 -8.16 0.96
CA GLY A 80 -10.11 -7.22 1.11
C GLY A 80 -10.22 -6.37 2.38
N LEU A 81 -11.42 -5.80 2.62
CA LEU A 81 -11.69 -4.99 3.81
C LEU A 81 -11.59 -5.81 5.11
N ALA A 82 -12.17 -7.01 5.14
CA ALA A 82 -12.08 -7.92 6.29
C ALA A 82 -10.63 -8.31 6.57
N GLY A 83 -9.82 -8.56 5.54
CA GLY A 83 -8.40 -8.81 5.72
C GLY A 83 -7.68 -7.61 6.35
N ILE A 84 -7.94 -6.39 5.88
CA ILE A 84 -7.31 -5.17 6.42
C ILE A 84 -7.67 -4.97 7.89
N THR A 85 -8.92 -5.20 8.29
CA THR A 85 -9.35 -5.06 9.69
C THR A 85 -8.70 -6.10 10.58
N ILE A 86 -8.57 -7.36 10.13
CA ILE A 86 -7.86 -8.43 10.84
C ILE A 86 -6.38 -8.05 11.04
N VAL A 87 -5.70 -7.56 10.00
CA VAL A 87 -4.29 -7.16 10.08
C VAL A 87 -4.09 -5.94 10.99
N ASN A 88 -5.07 -5.03 11.04
CA ASN A 88 -5.06 -3.89 11.96
C ASN A 88 -5.18 -4.30 13.44
N GLY A 89 -5.85 -5.42 13.73
CA GLY A 89 -6.02 -5.94 15.08
C GLY A 89 -4.84 -6.74 15.63
N ARG A 90 -3.83 -7.05 14.80
CA ARG A 90 -2.66 -7.83 15.26
C ARG A 90 -1.76 -6.98 16.15
N THR A 91 -1.46 -7.51 17.33
CA THR A 91 -0.47 -6.94 18.25
C THR A 91 0.93 -7.05 17.66
N LEU A 92 1.79 -6.08 17.96
CA LEU A 92 3.20 -6.13 17.59
C LEU A 92 3.99 -6.75 18.75
N ASP A 93 4.84 -7.73 18.44
CA ASP A 93 5.79 -8.27 19.41
C ASP A 93 6.96 -7.29 19.59
N CYS A 94 7.47 -7.13 20.82
CA CYS A 94 8.49 -6.11 21.11
C CYS A 94 9.80 -6.35 20.31
N GLU A 95 10.23 -7.61 20.14
CA GLU A 95 11.52 -7.95 19.51
C GLU A 95 11.52 -7.70 18.00
N ASP A 96 10.39 -7.96 17.33
CA ASP A 96 10.25 -7.92 15.87
C ASP A 96 9.33 -6.81 15.36
N ALA A 97 9.10 -5.77 16.16
CA ALA A 97 8.11 -4.73 15.89
C ALA A 97 8.24 -4.09 14.49
N ALA A 98 9.47 -3.81 14.04
CA ALA A 98 9.72 -3.22 12.72
C ALA A 98 9.41 -4.18 11.56
N THR A 99 9.79 -5.46 11.70
CA THR A 99 9.50 -6.51 10.71
C THR A 99 8.00 -6.78 10.65
N ALA A 100 7.35 -6.93 11.80
CA ALA A 100 5.91 -7.14 11.90
C ALA A 100 5.11 -5.95 11.33
N TYR A 101 5.57 -4.72 11.55
CA TYR A 101 4.99 -3.53 10.93
C TYR A 101 5.06 -3.57 9.40
N ARG A 102 6.24 -3.85 8.85
CA ARG A 102 6.46 -3.93 7.40
C ARG A 102 5.60 -5.01 6.77
N THR A 103 5.58 -6.22 7.36
CA THR A 103 4.74 -7.33 6.90
C THR A 103 3.26 -6.94 6.92
N SER A 104 2.81 -6.27 7.99
CA SER A 104 1.44 -5.78 8.08
C SER A 104 1.13 -4.76 6.98
N MET A 105 2.04 -3.83 6.71
CA MET A 105 1.89 -2.83 5.65
C MET A 105 1.82 -3.46 4.25
N PHE A 106 2.69 -4.43 3.95
CA PHE A 106 2.64 -5.19 2.70
C PHE A 106 1.33 -5.94 2.54
N LEU A 107 0.89 -6.61 3.60
CA LEU A 107 -0.34 -7.40 3.58
C LEU A 107 -1.57 -6.50 3.38
N LYS A 108 -1.65 -5.36 4.06
CA LYS A 108 -2.72 -4.37 3.83
C LYS A 108 -2.72 -3.86 2.40
N THR A 109 -1.54 -3.58 1.84
CA THR A 109 -1.40 -3.08 0.46
C THR A 109 -1.87 -4.12 -0.55
N ALA A 110 -1.45 -5.39 -0.39
CA ALA A 110 -1.91 -6.49 -1.23
C ALA A 110 -3.43 -6.72 -1.13
N LEU A 111 -3.99 -6.66 0.09
CA LEU A 111 -5.43 -6.80 0.31
C LEU A 111 -6.24 -5.64 -0.28
N ALA A 112 -5.67 -4.43 -0.31
CA ALA A 112 -6.31 -3.27 -0.95
C ALA A 112 -6.39 -3.38 -2.48
N GLU A 113 -5.54 -4.21 -3.09
CA GLU A 113 -5.49 -4.44 -4.53
C GLU A 113 -6.55 -5.45 -5.01
N VAL A 114 -7.02 -6.34 -4.13
CA VAL A 114 -7.96 -7.43 -4.45
C VAL A 114 -9.21 -6.96 -5.22
N PRO A 115 -9.90 -5.86 -4.84
CA PRO A 115 -11.08 -5.40 -5.58
C PRO A 115 -10.78 -4.96 -7.02
N VAL A 116 -9.64 -4.30 -7.24
CA VAL A 116 -9.16 -3.93 -8.57
C VAL A 116 -8.80 -5.14 -9.41
N LEU A 117 -8.08 -6.11 -8.84
CA LEU A 117 -7.72 -7.33 -9.58
C LEU A 117 -8.97 -8.13 -9.95
N ALA A 118 -9.98 -8.16 -9.07
CA ALA A 118 -11.27 -8.76 -9.40
C ALA A 118 -11.96 -8.02 -10.56
N GLY A 119 -12.03 -6.68 -10.51
CA GLY A 119 -12.57 -5.88 -11.62
C GLY A 119 -11.80 -6.05 -12.93
N PHE A 120 -10.47 -6.19 -12.85
CA PHE A 120 -9.60 -6.47 -14.00
C PHE A 120 -9.90 -7.83 -14.63
N VAL A 121 -10.05 -8.88 -13.83
CA VAL A 121 -10.42 -10.21 -14.34
C VAL A 121 -11.82 -10.18 -14.97
N LEU A 122 -12.77 -9.49 -14.34
CA LEU A 122 -14.14 -9.39 -14.85
C LEU A 122 -14.24 -8.64 -16.18
N PHE A 123 -13.42 -7.59 -16.39
CA PHE A 123 -13.33 -6.90 -17.66
C PHE A 123 -13.05 -7.84 -18.84
N PHE A 124 -12.22 -8.88 -18.65
CA PHE A 124 -11.96 -9.88 -19.70
C PHE A 124 -13.11 -10.87 -19.92
N LEU A 125 -14.05 -10.96 -18.97
CA LEU A 125 -15.20 -11.87 -19.07
C LEU A 125 -16.41 -11.19 -19.68
N ASP A 126 -16.68 -9.92 -19.33
CA ASP A 126 -17.86 -9.17 -19.75
C ASP A 126 -17.56 -8.05 -20.75
N GLY A 127 -16.28 -7.79 -21.04
CA GLY A 127 -15.83 -6.71 -21.93
C GLY A 127 -16.15 -5.30 -21.42
N THR A 128 -16.67 -5.15 -20.21
CA THR A 128 -17.26 -3.90 -19.79
C THR A 128 -16.25 -3.13 -18.97
N TYR A 129 -15.75 -2.02 -19.50
CA TYR A 129 -14.80 -1.15 -18.78
C TYR A 129 -15.33 -0.67 -17.42
N LEU A 130 -16.65 -0.60 -17.25
CA LEU A 130 -17.29 -0.22 -15.98
C LEU A 130 -16.96 -1.18 -14.83
N THR A 131 -16.76 -2.48 -15.07
CA THR A 131 -16.46 -3.43 -13.97
C THR A 131 -15.06 -3.24 -13.42
N PHE A 132 -14.10 -2.95 -14.30
CA PHE A 132 -12.78 -2.51 -13.90
C PHE A 132 -12.83 -1.18 -13.12
N LEU A 133 -13.53 -0.17 -13.63
CA LEU A 133 -13.67 1.12 -12.94
C LEU A 133 -14.30 0.99 -11.56
N LEU A 134 -15.30 0.11 -11.42
CA LEU A 134 -15.95 -0.14 -10.14
C LEU A 134 -14.96 -0.76 -9.14
N GLY A 135 -14.12 -1.71 -9.57
CA GLY A 135 -13.00 -2.22 -8.78
C GLY A 135 -12.03 -1.11 -8.34
N VAL A 136 -11.64 -0.22 -9.26
CA VAL A 136 -10.74 0.93 -8.98
C VAL A 136 -11.34 1.86 -7.93
N VAL A 137 -12.58 2.29 -8.12
CA VAL A 137 -13.27 3.21 -7.19
C VAL A 137 -13.32 2.62 -5.78
N ILE A 138 -13.53 1.32 -5.66
CA ILE A 138 -13.58 0.63 -4.37
C ILE A 138 -12.18 0.41 -3.76
N SER A 139 -11.15 0.16 -4.57
CA SER A 139 -9.78 0.01 -4.06
C SER A 139 -9.19 1.33 -3.55
N ILE A 140 -9.60 2.49 -4.06
CA ILE A 140 -9.09 3.80 -3.61
C ILE A 140 -9.16 3.97 -2.07
N PRO A 141 -10.33 3.81 -1.39
CA PRO A 141 -10.39 3.92 0.06
C PRO A 141 -9.56 2.84 0.77
N SER A 142 -9.47 1.62 0.22
CA SER A 142 -8.64 0.55 0.77
C SER A 142 -7.15 0.90 0.74
N PHE A 143 -6.66 1.47 -0.36
CA PHE A 143 -5.29 1.98 -0.45
C PHE A 143 -5.08 3.15 0.52
N TRP A 144 -6.07 4.03 0.66
CA TRP A 144 -5.99 5.12 1.62
C TRP A 144 -5.80 4.57 3.05
N LEU A 145 -6.55 3.54 3.43
CA LEU A 145 -6.42 2.87 4.74
C LEU A 145 -5.12 2.07 4.89
N ALA A 146 -4.56 1.53 3.81
CA ALA A 146 -3.32 0.76 3.81
C ALA A 146 -2.04 1.63 3.81
N ALA A 147 -2.16 2.93 3.53
CA ALA A 147 -1.01 3.82 3.36
C ALA A 147 -0.16 3.95 4.64
N PRO A 148 1.19 3.87 4.54
CA PRO A 148 2.09 4.09 5.67
C PRO A 148 2.14 5.57 6.08
N ARG A 149 1.25 5.95 7.01
CA ARG A 149 1.15 7.31 7.56
C ARG A 149 1.93 7.42 8.87
N GLY A 150 2.52 8.60 9.13
CA GLY A 150 3.16 8.88 10.43
C GLY A 150 2.22 8.64 11.62
N ALA A 151 0.95 9.03 11.48
CA ALA A 151 -0.07 8.79 12.51
C ALA A 151 -0.32 7.30 12.82
N ASP A 152 -0.13 6.40 11.85
CA ASP A 152 -0.25 4.94 12.10
C ASP A 152 0.95 4.42 12.89
N ILE A 153 2.16 4.91 12.56
CA ILE A 153 3.39 4.59 13.29
C ILE A 153 3.28 5.10 14.74
N ASP A 154 2.84 6.34 14.94
CA ASP A 154 2.66 6.92 16.28
C ASP A 154 1.62 6.14 17.10
N ARG A 155 0.51 5.75 16.47
CA ARG A 155 -0.51 4.91 17.13
C ARG A 155 0.08 3.56 17.57
N ARG A 156 0.92 2.94 16.75
CA ARG A 156 1.55 1.65 17.09
C ARG A 156 2.68 1.79 18.08
N GLN A 157 3.42 2.90 18.05
CA GLN A 157 4.40 3.24 19.09
C GLN A 157 3.72 3.37 20.46
N GLN A 158 2.54 4.03 20.50
CA GLN A 158 1.77 4.12 21.74
C GLN A 158 1.33 2.73 22.23
N GLN A 159 0.86 1.86 21.34
CA GLN A 159 0.50 0.48 21.71
C GLN A 159 1.68 -0.32 22.27
N LEU A 160 2.88 -0.14 21.72
CA LEU A 160 4.12 -0.77 22.23
C LEU A 160 4.50 -0.21 23.61
N HIS A 161 4.40 1.11 23.80
CA HIS A 161 4.64 1.72 25.11
C HIS A 161 3.63 1.27 26.16
N ASP A 162 2.35 1.18 25.81
CA ASP A 162 1.30 0.69 26.70
C ASP A 162 1.52 -0.80 27.06
N ALA A 163 2.15 -1.57 26.18
CA ALA A 163 2.58 -2.95 26.43
C ALA A 163 3.90 -3.06 27.22
N GLY A 164 4.53 -1.94 27.59
CA GLY A 164 5.79 -1.90 28.33
C GLY A 164 7.05 -2.14 27.49
N CYS A 165 6.94 -2.15 26.16
CA CYS A 165 8.11 -2.23 25.29
C CYS A 165 8.87 -0.88 25.29
N MET A 166 10.20 -0.94 25.42
CA MET A 166 11.08 0.24 25.34
C MET A 166 11.63 0.52 23.93
N VAL A 167 11.14 -0.21 22.92
CA VAL A 167 11.62 -0.11 21.54
C VAL A 167 11.04 1.14 20.86
N ASP A 168 11.90 1.95 20.25
CA ASP A 168 11.49 3.05 19.37
C ASP A 168 11.29 2.52 17.94
N LEU A 169 10.03 2.42 17.51
CA LEU A 169 9.63 1.93 16.19
C LEU A 169 10.13 2.85 15.07
N TRP A 170 10.24 4.17 15.30
CA TRP A 170 10.74 5.10 14.30
C TRP A 170 12.21 4.83 14.00
N GLU A 171 13.01 4.64 15.05
CA GLU A 171 14.43 4.31 14.92
C GLU A 171 14.63 2.93 14.31
N ALA A 172 13.86 1.93 14.75
CA ALA A 172 13.92 0.58 14.18
C ALA A 172 13.58 0.58 12.67
N LEU A 173 12.52 1.27 12.25
CA LEU A 173 12.13 1.33 10.83
C LEU A 173 13.16 2.03 9.94
N ARG A 174 13.88 3.02 10.49
CA ARG A 174 14.98 3.73 9.82
C ARG A 174 16.22 2.87 9.67
N LEU A 175 16.63 2.22 10.76
CA LEU A 175 17.85 1.40 10.81
C LEU A 175 17.71 0.09 10.05
N SER A 176 16.52 -0.51 10.01
CA SER A 176 16.29 -1.76 9.27
C SER A 176 16.29 -1.59 7.73
N ALA A 177 16.79 -0.48 7.17
CA ALA A 177 17.07 -0.42 5.73
C ALA A 177 18.09 -1.51 5.36
N PRO A 178 17.94 -2.21 4.21
CA PRO A 178 18.80 -3.34 3.87
C PRO A 178 20.25 -2.85 3.80
N HIS A 179 21.07 -3.34 4.72
CA HIS A 179 22.51 -3.24 4.61
C HIS A 179 22.86 -4.23 3.50
N SER A 180 23.14 -3.72 2.31
CA SER A 180 23.73 -4.52 1.24
C SER A 180 25.09 -5.02 1.73
N ASN A 181 25.15 -6.29 2.12
CA ASN A 181 26.42 -7.02 2.20
C ASN A 181 27.04 -7.11 0.80
#